data_AF-A0A351VLM7-F1
#
_entry.id   AF-A0A351VLM7-F1
#
_cell.length_a   1.000
_cell.length_b   1.000
_cell.length_c   1.000
_cell.angle_alpha   90.00
_cell.angle_beta   90.00
_cell.angle_gamma   90.00
#
_symmetry.space_group_name_H-M   'P 1'
#
loop_
_entity.id
_entity.type
_entity.pdbx_description
1 polymer ?
#
loop_
_entity_poly.entity_id
_entity_poly.type
_entity_poly.pdbx_seq_one_letter_code
_entity_poly.pdbx_strand_id
1 'polypeptide(L)'
;MKGGSHHVQGVEVTGQHCYACHWEATPEGRINERYHSGSKTKDAPVDLVVWGAGNRPTIFIPFSTAASFRVSSIGTSNEREQVASISNHCLSCHNDRNNDTTPFVGDSHTPRQYAWDGQSIAARYSQTGSASWSRYSTANVNGKWQITKAFSAHGNSAASLGGWSTVSGYDKDITTTRGGSKSRNVECFDCHNSHGSGTTGITSSYLTFGSDYNGGILKETMAGLGGYQYSYTPSSNLDKHEANPYNPGAGLCFDCHETAKPGSTPWGYKTTFGAEQAIMGYKDTSRFNSGIKGSTSRFTGRHTRTAVASSHLKSGRFLSYSTHDKINGLCTPCHDPHGISPTLGTSMQYALPLLKGTWLTSPYREDSPPARMPTKGSFTGNANNMAVSWEKGELKKNPAESQAAMSYNTDRNTFGNGRLIIEKDDQFAGLCLKCHKKSNFTANKNDVIHRAVKGWGSNREHSFPCSKCHQAHNSGLPRLMQTNCLESGPSGLRDSSAAPWMSSKSYQQIAAINKPAKEAVVGCHVRRAARNSGPPALPSEQQQWKSVNPW
;
A
#
# COMPACT_ATOMS: atom_id res chain seq x y z
N MET A 1 -6.99 16.94 31.35
CA MET A 1 -6.25 16.48 30.16
C MET A 1 -6.55 17.44 29.02
N LYS A 2 -5.54 17.94 28.29
CA LYS A 2 -5.72 18.82 27.10
C LYS A 2 -5.22 18.15 25.80
N GLY A 3 -4.96 16.84 25.83
CA GLY A 3 -4.52 16.08 24.66
C GLY A 3 -5.69 15.66 23.78
N GLY A 4 -5.48 15.56 22.47
CA GLY A 4 -6.47 15.14 21.47
C GLY A 4 -6.80 13.64 21.57
N SER A 5 -7.48 13.24 22.65
CA SER A 5 -8.02 11.89 22.80
C SER A 5 -9.25 11.68 21.90
N HIS A 6 -9.45 10.45 21.42
CA HIS A 6 -10.69 10.05 20.76
C HIS A 6 -11.66 9.29 21.66
N HIS A 7 -11.28 9.03 22.92
CA HIS A 7 -12.08 8.24 23.86
C HIS A 7 -13.09 9.09 24.61
N VAL A 8 -12.74 10.35 24.88
CA VAL A 8 -13.61 11.32 25.55
C VAL A 8 -13.56 12.60 24.74
N GLN A 9 -14.67 12.97 24.12
CA GLN A 9 -14.74 14.11 23.21
C GLN A 9 -15.95 15.00 23.47
N GLY A 10 -15.75 16.31 23.38
CA GLY A 10 -16.83 17.29 23.55
C GLY A 10 -17.31 17.47 24.99
N VAL A 11 -16.66 16.83 25.97
CA VAL A 11 -16.99 16.92 27.39
C VAL A 11 -15.77 17.24 28.25
N GLU A 12 -16.01 17.79 29.44
CA GLU A 12 -14.95 18.00 30.43
C GLU A 12 -14.51 16.65 31.04
N VAL A 13 -13.21 16.35 30.94
CA VAL A 13 -12.65 15.13 31.51
C VAL A 13 -12.55 15.26 33.03
N THR A 14 -13.43 14.56 33.74
CA THR A 14 -13.43 14.40 35.21
C THR A 14 -12.89 13.03 35.63
N GLY A 15 -12.66 12.84 36.94
CA GLY A 15 -12.24 11.54 37.50
C GLY A 15 -13.20 10.38 37.21
N GLN A 16 -14.49 10.65 36.92
CA GLN A 16 -15.46 9.62 36.54
C GLN A 16 -15.07 8.88 35.26
N HIS A 17 -14.37 9.55 34.34
CA HIS A 17 -13.89 8.94 33.11
C HIS A 17 -12.79 7.90 33.36
N CYS A 18 -12.03 8.04 34.45
CA CYS A 18 -11.02 7.06 34.84
C CYS A 18 -11.66 5.70 35.16
N TYR A 19 -12.91 5.68 35.66
CA TYR A 19 -13.60 4.45 36.05
C TYR A 19 -13.74 3.43 34.92
N ALA A 20 -13.95 3.91 33.69
CA ALA A 20 -14.08 3.05 32.51
C ALA A 20 -12.79 2.27 32.20
N CYS A 21 -11.63 2.83 32.55
CA CYS A 21 -10.33 2.28 32.19
C CYS A 21 -9.60 1.64 33.37
N HIS A 22 -9.80 2.14 34.58
CA HIS A 22 -8.99 1.83 35.75
C HIS A 22 -9.81 1.15 36.85
N TRP A 23 -9.22 0.12 37.47
CA TRP A 23 -9.77 -0.45 38.70
C TRP A 23 -9.59 0.48 39.89
N GLU A 24 -8.61 1.37 39.84
CA GLU A 24 -8.27 2.33 40.88
C GLU A 24 -9.19 3.54 40.96
N ALA A 25 -10.22 3.61 40.11
CA ALA A 25 -11.25 4.63 40.17
C ALA A 25 -12.58 4.02 40.68
N THR A 26 -13.37 4.83 41.37
CA THR A 26 -14.77 4.52 41.71
C THR A 26 -15.71 5.11 40.65
N PRO A 27 -16.98 4.67 40.56
CA PRO A 27 -17.96 5.25 39.63
C PRO A 27 -18.14 6.78 39.78
N GLU A 28 -17.95 7.29 41.00
CA GLU A 28 -18.04 8.72 41.33
C GLU A 28 -16.77 9.49 40.96
N GLY A 29 -15.75 8.81 40.42
CA GLY A 29 -14.48 9.40 40.02
C GLY A 29 -13.50 9.64 41.17
N ARG A 30 -13.69 8.94 42.29
CA ARG A 30 -12.76 8.96 43.43
C ARG A 30 -11.70 7.88 43.28
N ILE A 31 -10.62 8.01 44.03
CA ILE A 31 -9.63 6.95 44.16
C ILE A 31 -10.27 5.76 44.90
N ASN A 32 -10.21 4.58 44.28
CA ASN A 32 -10.61 3.33 44.90
C ASN A 32 -9.44 2.77 45.71
N GLU A 33 -9.45 3.01 47.01
CA GLU A 33 -8.35 2.60 47.89
C GLU A 33 -8.07 1.10 47.81
N ARG A 34 -9.09 0.23 47.66
CA ARG A 34 -8.88 -1.23 47.54
C ARG A 34 -7.87 -1.63 46.45
N TYR A 35 -7.84 -0.89 45.34
CA TYR A 35 -6.95 -1.17 44.21
C TYR A 35 -5.79 -0.16 44.13
N HIS A 36 -5.99 1.04 44.67
CA HIS A 36 -4.99 2.12 44.71
C HIS A 36 -4.09 2.09 45.98
N SER A 37 -4.32 1.17 46.93
CA SER A 37 -3.60 1.05 48.21
C SER A 37 -2.69 -0.18 48.30
N GLY A 38 -1.81 -0.36 47.33
CA GLY A 38 -0.58 -1.14 47.53
C GLY A 38 0.63 -0.24 47.78
N SER A 39 0.73 0.86 47.05
CA SER A 39 1.65 1.94 47.35
C SER A 39 1.18 3.22 46.66
N LYS A 40 0.97 4.30 47.41
CA LYS A 40 0.84 5.67 46.85
C LYS A 40 2.18 6.15 46.27
N THR A 41 3.07 5.22 45.93
CA THR A 41 4.39 5.51 45.41
C THR A 41 4.26 5.81 43.94
N LYS A 42 5.09 6.74 43.50
CA LYS A 42 5.39 6.93 42.09
C LYS A 42 5.70 5.58 41.43
N ASP A 43 5.20 5.38 40.21
CA ASP A 43 5.43 4.20 39.36
C ASP A 43 4.85 2.87 39.89
N ALA A 44 3.88 2.92 40.79
CA ALA A 44 3.07 1.75 41.15
C ALA A 44 2.37 1.17 39.89
N PRO A 45 2.12 -0.14 39.87
CA PRO A 45 1.35 -0.77 38.79
C PRO A 45 -0.03 -0.13 38.68
N VAL A 46 -0.53 -0.04 37.45
CA VAL A 46 -1.94 0.28 37.19
C VAL A 46 -2.65 -0.96 36.66
N ASP A 47 -3.88 -1.17 37.09
CA ASP A 47 -4.73 -2.29 36.72
C ASP A 47 -5.86 -1.80 35.81
N LEU A 48 -5.69 -2.09 34.53
CA LEU A 48 -6.64 -1.73 33.49
C LEU A 48 -7.81 -2.71 33.46
N VAL A 49 -9.01 -2.20 33.23
CA VAL A 49 -10.25 -2.98 33.17
C VAL A 49 -10.31 -3.82 31.90
N VAL A 50 -10.39 -5.15 32.00
CA VAL A 50 -10.73 -5.99 30.84
C VAL A 50 -12.25 -6.10 30.76
N TRP A 51 -12.85 -5.46 29.76
CA TRP A 51 -14.30 -5.34 29.61
C TRP A 51 -14.99 -6.67 29.29
N GLY A 52 -16.17 -6.87 29.88
CA GLY A 52 -17.09 -7.93 29.49
C GLY A 52 -17.95 -7.52 28.29
N ALA A 53 -18.95 -8.34 27.96
CA ALA A 53 -19.92 -8.04 26.91
C ALA A 53 -20.91 -6.96 27.39
N GLY A 54 -20.93 -5.82 26.71
CA GLY A 54 -21.77 -4.66 27.00
C GLY A 54 -21.42 -3.90 28.27
N ASN A 55 -20.57 -4.43 29.15
CA ASN A 55 -20.47 -3.96 30.52
C ASN A 55 -19.06 -4.04 31.10
N ARG A 56 -18.74 -3.09 31.97
CA ARG A 56 -17.59 -3.11 32.86
C ARG A 56 -17.80 -4.21 33.92
N PRO A 57 -16.82 -5.10 34.17
CA PRO A 57 -16.92 -6.06 35.27
C PRO A 57 -17.00 -5.38 36.64
N THR A 58 -17.70 -6.04 37.58
CA THR A 58 -17.83 -5.59 38.98
C THR A 58 -16.86 -6.29 39.93
N ILE A 59 -16.24 -7.39 39.50
CA ILE A 59 -15.30 -8.20 40.30
C ILE A 59 -13.92 -8.13 39.66
N PHE A 60 -12.92 -7.80 40.49
CA PHE A 60 -11.50 -7.85 40.11
C PHE A 60 -10.97 -9.28 40.18
N ILE A 61 -10.52 -9.79 39.04
CA ILE A 61 -9.88 -11.09 38.89
C ILE A 61 -8.61 -10.85 38.07
N PRO A 62 -7.41 -11.01 38.68
CA PRO A 62 -6.14 -10.85 37.98
C PRO A 62 -6.12 -11.65 36.67
N PHE A 63 -5.63 -11.03 35.60
CA PHE A 63 -5.50 -11.62 34.26
C PHE A 63 -6.81 -12.01 33.55
N SER A 64 -7.97 -11.80 34.18
CA SER A 64 -9.28 -12.08 33.58
C SER A 64 -10.10 -10.81 33.39
N THR A 65 -10.36 -10.08 34.48
CA THR A 65 -11.08 -8.79 34.42
C THR A 65 -10.15 -7.60 34.64
N ALA A 66 -8.86 -7.87 34.86
CA ALA A 66 -7.82 -6.86 35.06
C ALA A 66 -6.54 -7.21 34.28
N ALA A 67 -5.95 -6.20 33.64
CA ALA A 67 -4.65 -6.25 33.00
C ALA A 67 -3.70 -5.26 33.68
N SER A 68 -2.69 -5.79 34.37
CA SER A 68 -1.72 -4.96 35.09
C SER A 68 -0.65 -4.41 34.13
N PHE A 69 -0.28 -3.14 34.33
CA PHE A 69 0.78 -2.45 33.59
C PHE A 69 1.76 -1.78 34.57
N ARG A 70 3.05 -2.01 34.37
CA ARG A 70 4.13 -1.44 35.19
C ARG A 70 4.99 -0.48 34.39
N VAL A 71 4.95 0.79 34.77
CA VAL A 71 5.78 1.85 34.19
C VAL A 71 7.28 1.53 34.25
N SER A 72 7.75 0.91 35.34
CA SER A 72 9.16 0.52 35.52
C SER A 72 9.65 -0.55 34.53
N SER A 73 8.76 -1.16 33.75
CA SER A 73 9.13 -2.14 32.73
C SER A 73 9.38 -1.52 31.35
N ILE A 74 8.99 -0.26 31.13
CA ILE A 74 9.32 0.47 29.90
C ILE A 74 10.83 0.67 29.83
N GLY A 75 11.44 0.38 28.67
CA GLY A 75 12.90 0.38 28.46
C GLY A 75 13.62 -0.88 28.94
N THR A 76 12.89 -1.90 29.42
CA THR A 76 13.46 -3.17 29.89
C THR A 76 13.16 -4.34 28.95
N SER A 77 13.72 -5.53 29.21
CA SER A 77 13.38 -6.75 28.47
C SER A 77 11.90 -7.12 28.53
N ASN A 78 11.19 -6.67 29.57
CA ASN A 78 9.80 -7.02 29.82
C ASN A 78 8.82 -6.03 29.17
N GLU A 79 9.30 -4.98 28.51
CA GLU A 79 8.46 -3.92 27.95
C GLU A 79 7.40 -4.47 27.00
N ARG A 80 7.76 -5.39 26.09
CA ARG A 80 6.81 -5.91 25.09
C ARG A 80 5.68 -6.73 25.73
N GLU A 81 5.97 -7.48 26.79
CA GLU A 81 4.94 -8.23 27.52
C GLU A 81 3.97 -7.29 28.26
N GLN A 82 4.50 -6.21 28.84
CA GLN A 82 3.70 -5.19 29.52
C GLN A 82 2.85 -4.36 28.54
N VAL A 83 3.41 -4.04 27.37
CA VAL A 83 2.66 -3.35 26.31
C VAL A 83 1.56 -4.24 25.74
N ALA A 84 1.79 -5.55 25.61
CA ALA A 84 0.77 -6.50 25.18
C ALA A 84 -0.39 -6.65 26.20
N SER A 85 -0.14 -6.46 27.50
CA SER A 85 -1.23 -6.47 28.49
C SER A 85 -2.20 -5.30 28.30
N ILE A 86 -1.70 -4.13 27.86
CA ILE A 86 -2.54 -2.98 27.48
C ILE A 86 -3.40 -3.32 26.26
N SER A 87 -2.86 -4.01 25.26
CA SER A 87 -3.66 -4.44 24.10
C SER A 87 -4.86 -5.29 24.52
N ASN A 88 -4.74 -6.13 25.57
CA ASN A 88 -5.88 -6.88 26.10
C ASN A 88 -7.00 -5.94 26.60
N HIS A 89 -6.65 -4.88 27.33
CA HIS A 89 -7.61 -3.84 27.73
C HIS A 89 -8.27 -3.19 26.49
N CYS A 90 -7.47 -2.69 25.56
CA CYS A 90 -7.97 -2.01 24.37
C CYS A 90 -8.92 -2.89 23.55
N LEU A 91 -8.53 -4.14 23.28
CA LEU A 91 -9.33 -5.07 22.48
C LEU A 91 -10.58 -5.57 23.22
N SER A 92 -10.52 -5.66 24.56
CA SER A 92 -11.72 -5.95 25.36
C SER A 92 -12.75 -4.83 25.28
N CYS A 93 -12.34 -3.58 25.11
CA CYS A 93 -13.25 -2.45 24.91
C CYS A 93 -13.70 -2.36 23.43
N HIS A 94 -12.77 -2.51 22.48
CA HIS A 94 -13.02 -2.41 21.03
C HIS A 94 -13.28 -3.76 20.36
N ASN A 95 -14.22 -4.54 20.89
CA ASN A 95 -14.71 -5.77 20.25
C ASN A 95 -16.20 -5.70 19.89
N ASP A 96 -16.66 -6.68 19.12
CA ASP A 96 -18.01 -6.69 18.56
C ASP A 96 -19.12 -6.66 19.61
N ARG A 97 -18.88 -7.22 20.80
CA ARG A 97 -19.86 -7.22 21.91
C ARG A 97 -20.01 -5.86 22.58
N ASN A 98 -19.10 -4.93 22.28
CA ASN A 98 -19.01 -3.60 22.87
C ASN A 98 -19.19 -2.48 21.84
N ASN A 99 -19.53 -2.79 20.59
CA ASN A 99 -19.68 -1.78 19.53
C ASN A 99 -20.72 -0.68 19.83
N ASP A 100 -21.70 -0.99 20.68
CA ASP A 100 -22.81 -0.11 21.05
C ASP A 100 -22.66 0.49 22.45
N THR A 101 -21.57 0.21 23.16
CA THR A 101 -21.39 0.74 24.52
C THR A 101 -20.98 2.21 24.47
N THR A 102 -21.44 2.97 25.46
CA THR A 102 -21.00 4.34 25.75
C THR A 102 -20.27 4.34 27.10
N PRO A 103 -18.99 3.93 27.13
CA PRO A 103 -18.29 3.65 28.38
C PRO A 103 -18.00 4.89 29.23
N PHE A 104 -18.06 6.08 28.63
CA PHE A 104 -17.71 7.34 29.28
C PHE A 104 -18.96 8.19 29.56
N VAL A 105 -19.11 8.64 30.80
CA VAL A 105 -20.25 9.46 31.23
C VAL A 105 -20.24 10.79 30.48
N GLY A 106 -21.38 11.14 29.87
CA GLY A 106 -21.54 12.38 29.10
C GLY A 106 -21.04 12.30 27.66
N ASP A 107 -20.26 11.28 27.30
CA ASP A 107 -19.85 11.02 25.92
C ASP A 107 -20.79 10.00 25.26
N SER A 108 -21.45 10.40 24.17
CA SER A 108 -22.36 9.54 23.41
C SER A 108 -21.66 8.67 22.36
N HIS A 109 -20.34 8.79 22.17
CA HIS A 109 -19.63 8.03 21.16
C HIS A 109 -19.40 6.59 21.60
N THR A 110 -19.48 5.68 20.63
CA THR A 110 -19.26 4.24 20.85
C THR A 110 -17.92 3.78 20.25
N PRO A 111 -17.41 2.59 20.62
CA PRO A 111 -16.17 2.04 20.07
C PRO A 111 -16.10 1.93 18.54
N ARG A 112 -17.22 1.98 17.82
CA ARG A 112 -17.28 1.94 16.35
C ARG A 112 -17.45 3.31 15.68
N GLN A 113 -17.58 4.41 16.44
CA GLN A 113 -17.85 5.75 15.90
C GLN A 113 -16.94 6.12 14.71
N TYR A 114 -15.65 5.78 14.82
CA TYR A 114 -14.63 6.11 13.84
C TYR A 114 -14.18 4.91 12.99
N ALA A 115 -14.86 3.77 13.11
CA ALA A 115 -14.59 2.61 12.27
C ALA A 115 -15.13 2.86 10.86
N TRP A 116 -14.25 2.84 9.87
CA TRP A 116 -14.58 3.17 8.47
C TRP A 116 -15.59 2.19 7.82
N ASP A 117 -15.78 1.02 8.41
CA ASP A 117 -16.65 -0.08 7.97
C ASP A 117 -17.66 -0.50 9.06
N GLY A 118 -17.73 0.24 10.18
CA GLY A 118 -18.55 -0.09 11.33
C GLY A 118 -18.15 -1.34 12.12
N GLN A 119 -17.01 -1.98 11.81
CA GLN A 119 -16.52 -3.17 12.52
C GLN A 119 -15.55 -2.81 13.65
N SER A 120 -15.51 -3.67 14.66
CA SER A 120 -14.62 -3.50 15.82
C SER A 120 -13.14 -3.62 15.42
N ILE A 121 -12.27 -3.00 16.23
CA ILE A 121 -10.82 -3.10 16.05
C ILE A 121 -10.37 -4.55 16.29
N ALA A 122 -10.92 -5.23 17.29
CA ALA A 122 -10.58 -6.62 17.58
C ALA A 122 -10.93 -7.57 16.43
N ALA A 123 -12.07 -7.35 15.75
CA ALA A 123 -12.46 -8.14 14.59
C ALA A 123 -11.45 -8.06 13.44
N ARG A 124 -10.65 -6.99 13.35
CA ARG A 124 -9.54 -6.85 12.39
C ARG A 124 -8.21 -7.34 12.97
N TYR A 125 -7.86 -6.87 14.17
CA TYR A 125 -6.55 -7.07 14.79
C TYR A 125 -6.29 -8.52 15.13
N SER A 126 -7.28 -9.20 15.71
CA SER A 126 -7.13 -10.58 16.19
C SER A 126 -7.28 -11.64 15.10
N GLN A 127 -7.37 -11.25 13.82
CA GLN A 127 -7.46 -12.22 12.74
C GLN A 127 -6.18 -13.02 12.55
N THR A 128 -6.32 -14.34 12.56
CA THR A 128 -5.23 -15.30 12.29
C THR A 128 -5.19 -15.75 10.83
N GLY A 129 -6.22 -15.42 10.04
CA GLY A 129 -6.31 -15.78 8.63
C GLY A 129 -5.16 -15.21 7.80
N SER A 130 -4.82 -15.91 6.73
CA SER A 130 -3.78 -15.50 5.79
C SER A 130 -4.12 -15.96 4.38
N ALA A 131 -3.48 -15.36 3.38
CA ALA A 131 -3.50 -15.85 2.02
C ALA A 131 -2.20 -15.48 1.29
N SER A 132 -1.94 -16.13 0.14
CA SER A 132 -0.85 -15.74 -0.75
C SER A 132 -0.92 -14.25 -1.15
N TRP A 133 0.19 -13.61 -1.46
CA TRP A 133 0.16 -12.20 -1.85
C TRP A 133 -0.38 -12.01 -3.29
N SER A 134 -0.14 -12.97 -4.18
CA SER A 134 -0.74 -13.03 -5.52
C SER A 134 -1.82 -14.11 -5.59
N ARG A 135 -2.74 -13.97 -6.56
CA ARG A 135 -3.78 -14.96 -6.88
C ARG A 135 -3.39 -15.95 -7.98
N TYR A 136 -2.21 -15.78 -8.57
CA TYR A 136 -1.76 -16.55 -9.74
C TYR A 136 -0.40 -17.21 -9.49
N SER A 137 -0.26 -18.49 -9.82
CA SER A 137 0.93 -19.32 -9.52
C SER A 137 1.54 -20.06 -10.73
N THR A 138 1.23 -19.64 -11.95
CA THR A 138 1.81 -20.26 -13.16
C THR A 138 3.31 -19.97 -13.30
N ALA A 139 4.02 -20.76 -14.12
CA ALA A 139 5.46 -20.60 -14.34
C ALA A 139 5.88 -19.25 -14.95
N ASN A 140 4.93 -18.47 -15.49
CA ASN A 140 5.20 -17.20 -16.17
C ASN A 140 4.73 -15.96 -15.38
N VAL A 141 4.10 -16.15 -14.21
CA VAL A 141 3.77 -15.05 -13.31
C VAL A 141 4.96 -14.69 -12.42
N ASN A 142 4.84 -13.60 -11.67
CA ASN A 142 5.83 -13.23 -10.67
C ASN A 142 5.74 -14.13 -9.42
N GLY A 143 6.80 -14.16 -8.61
CA GLY A 143 6.92 -15.04 -7.44
C GLY A 143 6.09 -14.65 -6.22
N LYS A 144 5.25 -13.61 -6.29
CA LYS A 144 4.49 -13.13 -5.11
C LYS A 144 3.51 -14.16 -4.57
N TRP A 145 3.07 -15.14 -5.37
CA TRP A 145 2.16 -16.19 -4.90
C TRP A 145 2.77 -17.09 -3.83
N GLN A 146 4.11 -17.19 -3.78
CA GLN A 146 4.85 -17.96 -2.79
C GLN A 146 4.88 -17.26 -1.41
N ILE A 147 4.50 -15.98 -1.35
CA ILE A 147 4.58 -15.18 -0.13
C ILE A 147 3.22 -15.17 0.56
N THR A 148 3.14 -15.78 1.74
CA THR A 148 1.97 -15.70 2.61
C THR A 148 1.89 -14.34 3.30
N LYS A 149 0.69 -13.76 3.36
CA LYS A 149 0.39 -12.53 4.07
C LYS A 149 -0.76 -12.76 5.04
N ALA A 150 -0.63 -12.27 6.26
CA ALA A 150 -1.70 -12.30 7.24
C ALA A 150 -2.76 -11.23 6.92
N PHE A 151 -4.01 -11.51 7.25
CA PHE A 151 -5.09 -10.52 7.20
C PHE A 151 -4.95 -9.44 8.28
N SER A 152 -4.18 -9.71 9.34
CA SER A 152 -3.71 -8.74 10.32
C SER A 152 -2.18 -8.77 10.37
N ALA A 153 -1.50 -7.93 9.60
CA ALA A 153 -0.03 -7.91 9.62
C ALA A 153 0.56 -7.31 10.90
N HIS A 154 -0.25 -6.64 11.73
CA HIS A 154 0.16 -6.11 13.03
C HIS A 154 -0.23 -7.04 14.19
N GLY A 155 -1.40 -7.69 14.14
CA GLY A 155 -1.82 -8.67 15.15
C GLY A 155 -1.42 -10.12 14.86
N ASN A 156 -0.89 -10.40 13.67
CA ASN A 156 -0.30 -11.67 13.26
C ASN A 156 0.94 -11.42 12.38
N SER A 157 1.90 -10.66 12.92
CA SER A 157 3.12 -10.27 12.20
C SER A 157 3.92 -11.48 11.71
N ALA A 158 3.95 -12.56 12.50
CA ALA A 158 4.69 -13.78 12.17
C ALA A 158 4.21 -14.44 10.86
N ALA A 159 2.91 -14.42 10.57
CA ALA A 159 2.36 -14.97 9.32
C ALA A 159 2.39 -13.97 8.14
N SER A 160 2.82 -12.72 8.36
CA SER A 160 2.91 -11.70 7.31
C SER A 160 4.30 -11.62 6.68
N LEU A 161 4.61 -12.62 5.86
CA LEU A 161 5.91 -12.72 5.21
C LEU A 161 6.10 -11.61 4.17
N GLY A 162 7.32 -11.17 3.92
CA GLY A 162 7.57 -10.23 2.83
C GLY A 162 9.04 -10.06 2.51
N GLY A 163 9.30 -9.40 1.40
CA GLY A 163 10.64 -9.15 0.90
C GLY A 163 10.61 -8.86 -0.59
N TRP A 164 11.79 -8.74 -1.17
CA TRP A 164 12.04 -8.64 -2.61
C TRP A 164 13.52 -8.91 -2.87
N SER A 165 13.87 -9.24 -4.11
CA SER A 165 15.25 -9.50 -4.51
C SER A 165 15.84 -8.31 -5.26
N THR A 166 17.07 -7.92 -4.93
CA THR A 166 17.81 -6.90 -5.70
C THR A 166 18.14 -7.38 -7.12
N VAL A 167 18.22 -8.71 -7.34
CA VAL A 167 18.57 -9.33 -8.62
C VAL A 167 17.34 -9.64 -9.47
N SER A 168 16.34 -10.29 -8.88
CA SER A 168 15.14 -10.77 -9.60
C SER A 168 13.88 -9.95 -9.32
N GLY A 169 13.96 -8.93 -8.46
CA GLY A 169 12.80 -8.12 -8.08
C GLY A 169 11.72 -8.98 -7.43
N TYR A 170 10.57 -9.06 -8.12
CA TYR A 170 9.46 -9.94 -7.77
C TYR A 170 9.30 -11.14 -8.72
N ASP A 171 10.12 -11.28 -9.76
CA ASP A 171 9.80 -12.18 -10.89
C ASP A 171 10.05 -13.67 -10.62
N LYS A 172 10.85 -13.96 -9.60
CA LYS A 172 11.25 -15.31 -9.17
C LYS A 172 11.11 -15.43 -7.65
N ASP A 173 11.74 -16.45 -7.08
CA ASP A 173 11.79 -16.67 -5.63
C ASP A 173 12.15 -15.39 -4.89
N ILE A 174 11.23 -14.99 -4.01
CA ILE A 174 11.36 -13.80 -3.18
C ILE A 174 11.95 -14.24 -1.84
N THR A 175 13.14 -13.76 -1.52
CA THR A 175 13.71 -13.95 -0.18
C THR A 175 12.84 -13.22 0.83
N THR A 176 12.31 -13.97 1.80
CA THR A 176 11.58 -13.41 2.93
C THR A 176 12.56 -12.68 3.85
N THR A 177 12.40 -11.37 3.98
CA THR A 177 13.21 -10.49 4.83
C THR A 177 12.47 -9.98 6.06
N ARG A 178 11.20 -10.36 6.24
CA ARG A 178 10.34 -10.01 7.39
C ARG A 178 9.25 -11.06 7.60
N GLY A 179 8.69 -11.10 8.80
CA GLY A 179 7.76 -12.16 9.21
C GLY A 179 8.49 -13.29 9.96
N GLY A 180 7.80 -14.41 10.19
CA GLY A 180 8.34 -15.57 10.87
C GLY A 180 8.50 -15.40 12.39
N SER A 181 9.18 -16.35 13.03
CA SER A 181 9.28 -16.49 14.49
C SER A 181 9.98 -15.33 15.20
N LYS A 182 10.75 -14.50 14.47
CA LYS A 182 11.41 -13.30 15.00
C LYS A 182 10.51 -12.07 15.02
N SER A 183 9.35 -12.14 14.36
CA SER A 183 8.40 -11.03 14.33
C SER A 183 7.55 -11.01 15.59
N ARG A 184 7.31 -9.81 16.09
CA ARG A 184 6.40 -9.50 17.18
C ARG A 184 5.20 -8.74 16.62
N ASN A 185 4.07 -8.86 17.29
CA ASN A 185 2.93 -8.02 16.99
C ASN A 185 3.24 -6.55 17.29
N VAL A 186 2.53 -5.68 16.57
CA VAL A 186 2.50 -4.23 16.85
C VAL A 186 1.31 -4.01 17.76
N GLU A 187 1.57 -3.67 19.00
CA GLU A 187 0.55 -3.56 20.03
C GLU A 187 -0.15 -2.21 19.96
N CYS A 188 -1.36 -2.10 20.54
CA CYS A 188 -2.13 -0.85 20.49
C CYS A 188 -1.31 0.33 21.02
N PHE A 189 -0.61 0.12 22.13
CA PHE A 189 0.19 1.15 22.79
C PHE A 189 1.51 1.50 22.05
N ASP A 190 1.87 0.78 20.99
CA ASP A 190 2.98 1.16 20.11
C ASP A 190 2.61 2.35 19.22
N CYS A 191 1.31 2.46 18.88
CA CYS A 191 0.79 3.53 18.03
C CYS A 191 -0.07 4.55 18.80
N HIS A 192 -0.55 4.17 19.99
CA HIS A 192 -1.50 4.94 20.76
C HIS A 192 -0.99 5.33 22.16
N ASN A 193 -1.35 6.54 22.63
CA ASN A 193 -1.23 7.01 24.01
C ASN A 193 -2.53 6.84 24.82
N SER A 194 -2.50 6.32 26.03
CA SER A 194 -3.73 6.08 26.81
C SER A 194 -4.56 7.34 27.12
N HIS A 195 -3.94 8.54 27.09
CA HIS A 195 -4.59 9.81 27.43
C HIS A 195 -4.57 10.86 26.29
N GLY A 196 -4.39 10.39 25.05
CA GLY A 196 -4.27 11.26 23.88
C GLY A 196 -2.85 11.83 23.67
N SER A 197 -2.73 12.73 22.70
CA SER A 197 -1.46 13.35 22.31
C SER A 197 -1.63 14.85 22.06
N GLY A 198 -0.56 15.62 22.28
CA GLY A 198 -0.40 17.01 21.87
C GLY A 198 0.15 17.19 20.46
N THR A 199 0.33 16.10 19.69
CA THR A 199 0.75 16.17 18.28
C THR A 199 -0.21 17.05 17.48
N THR A 200 0.33 18.05 16.80
CA THR A 200 -0.44 19.00 15.98
C THR A 200 -0.46 18.59 14.51
N GLY A 201 -1.41 19.10 13.73
CA GLY A 201 -1.57 18.77 12.31
C GLY A 201 -2.56 17.64 12.05
N ILE A 202 -2.50 17.04 10.86
CA ILE A 202 -3.41 15.96 10.46
C ILE A 202 -2.86 14.62 10.96
N THR A 203 -3.55 14.00 11.90
CA THR A 203 -3.12 12.79 12.61
C THR A 203 -4.05 11.62 12.36
N SER A 204 -5.30 11.87 11.94
CA SER A 204 -6.31 10.84 11.68
C SER A 204 -6.90 10.95 10.27
N SER A 205 -7.43 9.83 9.76
CA SER A 205 -8.11 9.77 8.45
C SER A 205 -9.62 10.07 8.54
N TYR A 206 -10.13 10.33 9.74
CA TYR A 206 -11.52 10.65 10.02
C TYR A 206 -11.61 12.02 10.69
N LEU A 207 -12.76 12.67 10.58
CA LEU A 207 -13.02 13.88 11.35
C LEU A 207 -13.26 13.52 12.80
N THR A 208 -12.58 14.20 13.71
CA THR A 208 -12.87 14.13 15.14
C THR A 208 -14.02 15.06 15.50
N PHE A 209 -14.47 15.01 16.76
CA PHE A 209 -15.51 15.90 17.29
C PHE A 209 -15.25 17.40 17.01
N GLY A 210 -13.98 17.83 16.97
CA GLY A 210 -13.60 19.21 16.65
C GLY A 210 -13.82 19.62 15.20
N SER A 211 -14.37 18.73 14.35
CA SER A 211 -14.50 18.91 12.89
C SER A 211 -13.15 19.14 12.19
N ASP A 212 -12.09 18.58 12.76
CA ASP A 212 -10.75 18.56 12.19
C ASP A 212 -10.22 17.12 12.10
N TYR A 213 -9.01 16.96 11.57
CA TYR A 213 -8.32 15.68 11.47
C TYR A 213 -7.18 15.54 12.51
N ASN A 214 -7.19 16.36 13.57
CA ASN A 214 -6.20 16.24 14.64
C ASN A 214 -6.64 15.14 15.65
N GLY A 215 -5.80 14.82 16.64
CA GLY A 215 -6.10 13.78 17.60
C GLY A 215 -5.98 12.35 17.04
N GLY A 216 -6.89 11.46 17.44
CA GLY A 216 -6.77 10.04 17.09
C GLY A 216 -5.53 9.42 17.73
N ILE A 217 -5.34 9.66 19.04
CA ILE A 217 -4.39 9.00 19.92
C ILE A 217 -3.10 8.57 19.20
N LEU A 218 -2.31 9.50 18.68
CA LEU A 218 -1.02 9.14 18.11
C LEU A 218 0.02 9.01 19.20
N LYS A 219 0.97 8.09 19.02
CA LYS A 219 2.05 7.87 19.97
C LYS A 219 2.86 9.14 20.14
N GLU A 220 3.01 9.59 21.36
CA GLU A 220 3.89 10.70 21.74
C GLU A 220 4.42 10.40 23.14
N THR A 221 5.71 10.53 23.33
CA THR A 221 6.36 10.25 24.62
C THR A 221 7.12 11.47 25.10
N MET A 222 7.29 11.56 26.42
CA MET A 222 8.14 12.55 27.06
C MET A 222 9.12 11.81 27.96
N ALA A 223 10.41 12.14 27.82
CA ALA A 223 11.45 11.55 28.65
C ALA A 223 11.14 11.77 30.14
N GLY A 224 11.24 10.70 30.93
CA GLY A 224 10.96 10.71 32.37
C GLY A 224 9.48 10.56 32.75
N LEU A 225 8.55 10.56 31.79
CA LEU A 225 7.13 10.28 32.03
C LEU A 225 6.76 8.88 31.55
N GLY A 226 5.97 8.14 32.35
CA GLY A 226 5.50 6.81 31.97
C GLY A 226 6.62 5.79 31.69
N GLY A 227 7.83 6.03 32.22
CA GLY A 227 8.99 5.15 32.06
C GLY A 227 9.77 5.37 30.76
N TYR A 228 9.36 6.32 29.92
CA TYR A 228 10.04 6.61 28.66
C TYR A 228 11.41 7.25 28.89
N GLN A 229 12.44 6.70 28.24
CA GLN A 229 13.79 7.27 28.24
C GLN A 229 13.94 8.46 27.29
N TYR A 230 13.11 8.51 26.24
CA TYR A 230 13.21 9.51 25.18
C TYR A 230 11.87 10.21 24.97
N SER A 231 11.94 11.49 24.63
CA SER A 231 10.80 12.22 24.09
C SER A 231 10.67 11.91 22.60
N TYR A 232 9.44 11.68 22.16
CA TYR A 232 9.09 11.40 20.78
C TYR A 232 7.80 12.11 20.42
N THR A 233 7.79 12.78 19.28
CA THR A 233 6.58 13.28 18.63
C THR A 233 6.69 12.94 17.14
N PRO A 234 5.66 12.32 16.54
CA PRO A 234 5.65 12.05 15.11
C PRO A 234 5.81 13.36 14.32
N SER A 235 6.68 13.34 13.32
CA SER A 235 6.97 14.52 12.50
C SER A 235 6.23 14.47 11.17
N SER A 236 5.95 15.65 10.63
CA SER A 236 5.44 15.83 9.27
C SER A 236 6.56 16.24 8.32
N ASN A 237 6.37 15.97 7.02
CA ASN A 237 7.02 16.72 5.96
C ASN A 237 5.95 17.52 5.21
N LEU A 238 5.79 18.81 5.51
CA LEU A 238 4.71 19.61 4.91
C LEU A 238 5.14 20.37 3.66
N ASP A 239 6.42 20.27 3.27
CA ASP A 239 6.91 20.97 2.10
C ASP A 239 6.25 20.40 0.83
N LYS A 240 5.39 21.22 0.21
CA LYS A 240 4.66 20.85 -1.01
C LYS A 240 5.58 20.79 -2.23
N HIS A 241 6.77 21.39 -2.15
CA HIS A 241 7.80 21.34 -3.18
C HIS A 241 8.57 20.02 -3.12
N GLU A 242 8.68 19.41 -1.94
CA GLU A 242 9.30 18.09 -1.75
C GLU A 242 8.54 16.98 -2.48
N ALA A 243 9.24 15.89 -2.77
CA ALA A 243 8.69 14.75 -3.49
C ALA A 243 7.62 13.98 -2.69
N ASN A 244 7.65 14.08 -1.35
CA ASN A 244 6.71 13.42 -0.46
C ASN A 244 6.25 14.30 0.71
N PRO A 245 5.21 15.14 0.52
CA PRO A 245 4.57 15.80 1.64
C PRO A 245 3.69 14.82 2.40
N TYR A 246 3.88 14.70 3.72
CA TYR A 246 3.09 13.84 4.60
C TYR A 246 2.84 14.50 5.96
N ASN A 247 1.75 14.09 6.60
CA ASN A 247 1.36 14.58 7.91
C ASN A 247 1.83 13.62 9.03
N PRO A 248 1.81 14.05 10.31
CA PRO A 248 2.42 13.30 11.41
C PRO A 248 1.89 11.86 11.57
N GLY A 249 0.62 11.60 11.21
CA GLY A 249 0.09 10.24 11.23
C GLY A 249 0.82 9.27 10.30
N ALA A 250 1.30 9.73 9.13
CA ALA A 250 2.19 8.94 8.28
C ALA A 250 3.63 8.92 8.80
N GLY A 251 4.08 9.99 9.45
CA GLY A 251 5.38 10.07 10.11
C GLY A 251 5.64 8.90 11.07
N LEU A 252 4.67 8.60 11.94
CA LEU A 252 4.75 7.44 12.84
C LEU A 252 4.92 6.12 12.08
N CYS A 253 4.18 5.92 10.99
CA CYS A 253 4.31 4.70 10.17
C CYS A 253 5.72 4.60 9.58
N PHE A 254 6.25 5.68 9.02
CA PHE A 254 7.60 5.71 8.48
C PHE A 254 8.66 5.48 9.55
N ASP A 255 8.49 6.06 10.74
CA ASP A 255 9.43 5.88 11.85
C ASP A 255 9.53 4.40 12.26
N CYS A 256 8.40 3.69 12.36
CA CYS A 256 8.40 2.26 12.68
C CYS A 256 8.91 1.38 11.52
N HIS A 257 8.49 1.70 10.29
CA HIS A 257 8.81 0.88 9.11
C HIS A 257 10.24 1.07 8.62
N GLU A 258 10.81 2.27 8.75
CA GLU A 258 12.08 2.63 8.12
C GLU A 258 13.23 2.87 9.12
N THR A 259 12.95 2.99 10.42
CA THR A 259 14.00 3.04 11.44
C THR A 259 14.37 1.64 11.89
N ALA A 260 15.66 1.32 11.94
CA ALA A 260 16.13 -0.03 12.26
C ALA A 260 15.89 -0.42 13.73
N LYS A 261 16.23 0.47 14.67
CA LYS A 261 16.20 0.22 16.11
C LYS A 261 15.46 1.37 16.82
N PRO A 262 14.85 1.12 17.98
CA PRO A 262 14.26 2.17 18.79
C PRO A 262 15.31 3.20 19.26
N GLY A 263 14.85 4.39 19.62
CA GLY A 263 15.68 5.49 20.12
C GLY A 263 14.80 6.69 20.45
N SER A 264 15.07 7.85 19.83
CA SER A 264 14.14 8.99 19.83
C SER A 264 12.83 8.71 19.07
N THR A 265 12.77 7.63 18.30
CA THR A 265 11.54 7.12 17.66
C THR A 265 11.07 5.82 18.34
N PRO A 266 9.79 5.43 18.16
CA PRO A 266 9.26 4.15 18.62
C PRO A 266 10.02 2.96 18.01
N TRP A 267 9.57 1.75 18.36
CA TRP A 267 10.14 0.49 17.90
C TRP A 267 10.47 0.46 16.41
N GLY A 268 11.68 0.03 16.09
CA GLY A 268 12.14 -0.09 14.71
C GLY A 268 11.83 -1.45 14.09
N TYR A 269 12.05 -1.54 12.77
CA TYR A 269 11.71 -2.71 11.98
C TYR A 269 12.49 -3.97 12.39
N LYS A 270 13.71 -3.85 12.92
CA LYS A 270 14.50 -5.00 13.38
C LYS A 270 13.89 -5.63 14.63
N THR A 271 13.47 -4.78 15.57
CA THR A 271 12.93 -5.21 16.88
C THR A 271 11.47 -5.65 16.81
N THR A 272 10.72 -5.14 15.83
CA THR A 272 9.30 -5.45 15.67
C THR A 272 9.06 -6.54 14.65
N PHE A 273 9.60 -6.43 13.43
CA PHE A 273 9.29 -7.35 12.33
C PHE A 273 10.37 -8.39 12.07
N GLY A 274 11.40 -8.44 12.93
CA GLY A 274 12.58 -9.30 12.74
C GLY A 274 13.29 -9.04 11.42
N ALA A 275 13.11 -7.85 10.85
CA ALA A 275 13.52 -7.55 9.48
C ALA A 275 14.94 -7.01 9.42
N GLU A 276 15.71 -7.33 8.37
CA GLU A 276 17.07 -6.80 8.22
C GLU A 276 17.14 -5.47 7.48
N GLN A 277 16.06 -5.11 6.80
CA GLN A 277 15.92 -3.90 6.01
C GLN A 277 14.57 -3.24 6.30
N ALA A 278 14.45 -1.95 5.94
CA ALA A 278 13.22 -1.19 6.05
C ALA A 278 12.01 -1.91 5.43
N ILE A 279 10.85 -1.78 6.07
CA ILE A 279 9.57 -2.34 5.61
C ILE A 279 8.98 -1.43 4.52
N MET A 280 9.53 -1.57 3.31
CA MET A 280 9.09 -0.85 2.12
C MET A 280 8.90 -1.78 0.91
N GLY A 281 8.14 -1.32 -0.08
CA GLY A 281 7.94 -2.02 -1.35
C GLY A 281 9.15 -1.92 -2.27
N TYR A 282 9.27 -2.88 -3.19
CA TYR A 282 10.36 -2.95 -4.19
C TYR A 282 10.43 -1.72 -5.13
N LYS A 283 9.28 -1.08 -5.35
CA LYS A 283 9.17 0.11 -6.20
C LYS A 283 9.12 1.40 -5.38
N ASP A 284 9.13 1.30 -4.07
CA ASP A 284 9.11 2.45 -3.17
C ASP A 284 10.54 2.92 -2.89
N THR A 285 10.61 4.14 -2.39
CA THR A 285 11.82 4.78 -1.89
C THR A 285 11.58 5.14 -0.42
N SER A 286 12.65 5.42 0.33
CA SER A 286 12.53 5.84 1.72
C SER A 286 11.65 7.06 1.86
N ARG A 287 10.64 6.94 2.74
CA ARG A 287 9.59 7.92 2.97
C ARG A 287 9.04 8.49 1.67
N PHE A 288 8.91 7.65 0.65
CA PHE A 288 8.53 8.01 -0.71
C PHE A 288 9.23 9.23 -1.34
N ASN A 289 10.41 9.60 -0.85
CA ASN A 289 11.17 10.74 -1.37
C ASN A 289 11.97 10.35 -2.62
N SER A 290 12.64 11.29 -3.27
CA SER A 290 13.59 11.00 -4.34
C SER A 290 14.71 10.08 -3.83
N GLY A 291 15.06 9.07 -4.62
CA GLY A 291 16.05 8.09 -4.23
C GLY A 291 16.08 6.87 -5.14
N ILE A 292 16.91 5.90 -4.76
CA ILE A 292 17.04 4.63 -5.50
C ILE A 292 16.04 3.62 -4.95
N LYS A 293 15.21 3.06 -5.82
CA LYS A 293 14.29 1.95 -5.53
C LYS A 293 14.87 0.63 -6.03
N GLY A 294 14.42 -0.49 -5.48
CA GLY A 294 14.85 -1.82 -5.91
C GLY A 294 14.69 -2.03 -7.44
N SER A 295 13.59 -1.54 -8.01
CA SER A 295 13.34 -1.61 -9.47
C SER A 295 14.29 -0.78 -10.34
N THR A 296 14.87 0.30 -9.81
CA THR A 296 15.90 1.07 -10.52
C THR A 296 17.27 0.44 -10.39
N SER A 297 17.56 -0.25 -9.28
CA SER A 297 18.84 -0.95 -9.09
C SER A 297 18.98 -2.18 -10.00
N ARG A 298 17.86 -2.83 -10.33
CA ARG A 298 17.84 -4.06 -11.16
C ARG A 298 18.13 -3.80 -12.64
N PHE A 299 17.75 -2.63 -13.16
CA PHE A 299 17.92 -2.28 -14.56
C PHE A 299 18.67 -0.96 -14.69
N THR A 300 19.91 -1.03 -15.15
CA THR A 300 20.82 0.12 -15.18
C THR A 300 20.26 1.30 -15.99
N GLY A 301 19.60 1.04 -17.12
CA GLY A 301 18.90 2.06 -17.90
C GLY A 301 17.73 2.78 -17.20
N ARG A 302 17.31 2.37 -15.99
CA ARG A 302 16.23 3.02 -15.21
C ARG A 302 16.73 4.02 -14.16
N HIS A 303 18.04 4.14 -13.97
CA HIS A 303 18.63 5.03 -12.95
C HIS A 303 18.28 6.51 -13.13
N THR A 304 17.82 6.94 -14.32
CA THR A 304 17.38 8.33 -14.57
C THR A 304 16.07 8.70 -13.86
N ARG A 305 15.44 7.77 -13.12
CA ARG A 305 14.12 7.94 -12.47
C ARG A 305 14.18 7.91 -10.94
N THR A 306 15.26 8.41 -10.36
CA THR A 306 15.41 8.58 -8.90
C THR A 306 14.54 9.72 -8.36
N ALA A 307 14.24 10.74 -9.17
CA ALA A 307 13.28 11.77 -8.81
C ALA A 307 11.85 11.22 -8.81
N VAL A 308 11.06 11.56 -7.79
CA VAL A 308 9.62 11.23 -7.74
C VAL A 308 8.82 12.28 -8.50
N ALA A 309 8.23 11.87 -9.62
CA ALA A 309 7.39 12.72 -10.46
C ALA A 309 5.91 12.70 -10.06
N SER A 310 5.47 11.65 -9.35
CA SER A 310 4.09 11.49 -8.88
C SER A 310 4.06 10.64 -7.62
N SER A 311 3.20 10.99 -6.67
CA SER A 311 2.93 10.24 -5.44
C SER A 311 1.43 10.28 -5.14
N HIS A 312 0.91 9.42 -4.27
CA HIS A 312 -0.43 9.63 -3.69
C HIS A 312 -0.41 10.66 -2.55
N LEU A 313 0.77 10.95 -1.99
CA LEU A 313 0.95 11.96 -0.96
C LEU A 313 1.29 13.34 -1.54
N LYS A 314 1.79 13.39 -2.79
CA LYS A 314 2.00 14.62 -3.57
C LYS A 314 1.06 14.66 -4.76
N SER A 315 0.27 15.73 -4.94
CA SER A 315 -0.48 15.92 -6.18
C SER A 315 0.46 15.92 -7.40
N GLY A 316 0.39 14.88 -8.24
CA GLY A 316 1.11 14.83 -9.52
C GLY A 316 0.53 15.78 -10.56
N ARG A 317 1.07 15.75 -11.80
CA ARG A 317 0.48 16.49 -12.94
C ARG A 317 -1.01 16.17 -13.08
N PHE A 318 -1.82 17.23 -13.20
CA PHE A 318 -3.27 17.24 -13.01
C PHE A 318 -3.98 16.08 -13.72
N LEU A 319 -4.77 15.33 -12.94
CA LEU A 319 -5.98 14.71 -13.46
C LEU A 319 -6.88 15.84 -13.94
N SER A 320 -7.61 15.64 -15.04
CA SER A 320 -8.59 16.62 -15.53
C SER A 320 -9.86 16.68 -14.66
N TYR A 321 -9.85 16.01 -13.51
CA TYR A 321 -10.95 15.93 -12.56
C TYR A 321 -10.42 15.87 -11.12
N SER A 322 -11.24 16.28 -10.16
CA SER A 322 -10.95 16.16 -8.73
C SER A 322 -11.29 14.75 -8.22
N THR A 323 -10.42 14.17 -7.40
CA THR A 323 -10.74 12.91 -6.70
C THR A 323 -11.94 13.12 -5.77
N HIS A 324 -12.70 12.05 -5.55
CA HIS A 324 -13.83 12.11 -4.63
C HIS A 324 -13.37 12.21 -3.17
N ASP A 325 -12.51 11.28 -2.75
CA ASP A 325 -11.93 11.25 -1.41
C ASP A 325 -10.51 11.85 -1.38
N LYS A 326 -10.02 12.13 -0.17
CA LYS A 326 -8.70 12.74 0.09
C LYS A 326 -7.82 11.83 0.94
N ILE A 327 -6.52 11.84 0.63
CA ILE A 327 -5.51 11.09 1.39
C ILE A 327 -4.89 11.93 2.51
N ASN A 328 -4.90 13.26 2.40
CA ASN A 328 -4.40 14.19 3.41
C ASN A 328 -2.99 13.85 3.94
N GLY A 329 -2.08 13.35 3.08
CA GLY A 329 -0.72 13.02 3.50
C GLY A 329 -0.63 11.88 4.52
N LEU A 330 -1.62 10.99 4.57
CA LEU A 330 -1.69 9.86 5.50
C LEU A 330 -1.61 8.50 4.77
N CYS A 331 -1.15 7.46 5.46
CA CYS A 331 -1.22 6.07 4.97
C CYS A 331 -2.60 5.44 5.21
N THR A 332 -3.29 5.87 6.27
CA THR A 332 -4.51 5.24 6.81
C THR A 332 -5.81 5.43 6.01
N PRO A 333 -5.92 6.33 5.01
CA PRO A 333 -7.04 6.30 4.07
C PRO A 333 -7.03 5.05 3.19
N CYS A 334 -5.84 4.53 2.88
CA CYS A 334 -5.66 3.33 2.07
C CYS A 334 -5.47 2.07 2.92
N HIS A 335 -4.72 2.20 4.01
CA HIS A 335 -4.35 1.11 4.89
C HIS A 335 -5.13 1.11 6.20
N ASP A 336 -5.38 -0.08 6.74
CA ASP A 336 -5.86 -0.24 8.11
C ASP A 336 -4.81 -0.99 8.93
N PRO A 337 -4.03 -0.31 9.80
CA PRO A 337 -2.99 -0.96 10.59
C PRO A 337 -3.56 -2.02 11.53
N HIS A 338 -4.87 -2.01 11.79
CA HIS A 338 -5.50 -3.03 12.62
C HIS A 338 -5.81 -4.31 11.87
N GLY A 339 -5.78 -4.36 10.53
CA GLY A 339 -6.16 -5.56 9.79
C GLY A 339 -7.21 -5.34 8.71
N ILE A 340 -7.46 -6.36 7.92
CA ILE A 340 -8.44 -6.36 6.84
C ILE A 340 -9.84 -6.52 7.43
N SER A 341 -10.83 -5.78 6.93
CA SER A 341 -12.20 -5.93 7.39
C SER A 341 -12.80 -7.30 7.07
N PRO A 342 -13.40 -8.01 8.03
CA PRO A 342 -14.20 -9.21 7.77
C PRO A 342 -15.38 -8.98 6.83
N THR A 343 -15.88 -7.73 6.71
CA THR A 343 -17.01 -7.39 5.82
C THR A 343 -16.72 -7.65 4.35
N LEU A 344 -15.45 -7.76 3.97
CA LEU A 344 -15.04 -8.13 2.61
C LEU A 344 -15.29 -9.62 2.29
N GLY A 345 -15.58 -10.46 3.29
CA GLY A 345 -15.87 -11.88 3.12
C GLY A 345 -14.79 -12.61 2.31
N THR A 346 -15.19 -13.30 1.25
CA THR A 346 -14.25 -14.02 0.37
C THR A 346 -13.27 -13.11 -0.40
N SER A 347 -13.50 -11.80 -0.39
CA SER A 347 -12.63 -10.80 -1.04
C SER A 347 -11.51 -10.28 -0.13
N MET A 348 -11.43 -10.69 1.15
CA MET A 348 -10.35 -10.29 2.06
C MET A 348 -8.96 -10.56 1.50
N GLN A 349 -8.79 -11.65 0.74
CA GLN A 349 -7.55 -12.00 0.04
C GLN A 349 -7.07 -10.95 -0.98
N TYR A 350 -7.93 -10.05 -1.45
CA TYR A 350 -7.58 -8.91 -2.31
C TYR A 350 -7.26 -7.66 -1.51
N ALA A 351 -7.49 -7.62 -0.21
CA ALA A 351 -7.14 -6.50 0.65
C ALA A 351 -5.76 -6.65 1.30
N LEU A 352 -4.96 -7.63 0.86
CA LEU A 352 -3.61 -7.85 1.38
C LEU A 352 -2.63 -6.76 0.87
N PRO A 353 -1.72 -6.25 1.72
CA PRO A 353 -1.45 -6.73 3.08
C PRO A 353 -2.44 -6.24 4.14
N LEU A 354 -2.90 -4.98 4.09
CA LEU A 354 -3.76 -4.37 5.11
C LEU A 354 -4.55 -3.19 4.52
N LEU A 355 -5.38 -3.45 3.51
CA LEU A 355 -6.07 -2.41 2.74
C LEU A 355 -7.52 -2.23 3.23
N LYS A 356 -8.02 -1.00 3.21
CA LYS A 356 -9.44 -0.65 3.45
C LYS A 356 -10.35 -0.98 2.27
N GLY A 357 -9.88 -1.78 1.33
CA GLY A 357 -10.54 -2.13 0.08
C GLY A 357 -9.73 -3.16 -0.68
N THR A 358 -10.25 -3.60 -1.80
CA THR A 358 -9.64 -4.65 -2.62
C THR A 358 -8.65 -4.06 -3.64
N TRP A 359 -7.61 -4.84 -3.93
CA TRP A 359 -6.59 -4.54 -4.91
C TRP A 359 -5.94 -5.85 -5.39
N LEU A 360 -5.93 -6.07 -6.70
CA LEU A 360 -5.19 -7.19 -7.25
C LEU A 360 -3.75 -6.74 -7.46
N THR A 361 -2.82 -7.26 -6.64
CA THR A 361 -1.39 -7.08 -6.92
C THR A 361 -1.06 -7.69 -8.28
N SER A 362 -0.31 -6.95 -9.11
CA SER A 362 0.03 -7.36 -10.47
C SER A 362 0.56 -8.79 -10.50
N PRO A 363 -0.02 -9.71 -11.29
CA PRO A 363 0.50 -11.07 -11.46
C PRO A 363 1.65 -11.12 -12.48
N TYR A 364 1.78 -10.10 -13.31
CA TYR A 364 2.78 -10.05 -14.37
C TYR A 364 4.18 -9.91 -13.77
N ARG A 365 5.14 -10.53 -14.45
CA ARG A 365 6.55 -10.19 -14.25
C ARG A 365 6.80 -8.73 -14.61
N GLU A 366 7.86 -8.19 -14.06
CA GLU A 366 8.30 -6.84 -14.37
C GLU A 366 8.70 -6.75 -15.84
N ASP A 367 8.17 -5.74 -16.52
CA ASP A 367 8.63 -5.43 -17.87
C ASP A 367 10.12 -5.05 -17.79
N SER A 368 10.93 -5.47 -18.73
CA SER A 368 12.36 -5.18 -18.83
C SER A 368 12.62 -4.18 -19.97
N PRO A 369 13.72 -3.42 -19.93
CA PRO A 369 14.26 -2.80 -21.14
C PRO A 369 14.45 -3.85 -22.26
N PRO A 370 14.21 -3.52 -23.54
CA PRO A 370 14.57 -4.40 -24.64
C PRO A 370 16.05 -4.77 -24.58
N ALA A 371 16.37 -6.06 -24.80
CA ALA A 371 17.76 -6.51 -24.86
C ALA A 371 18.53 -5.73 -25.93
N ARG A 372 19.83 -5.51 -25.69
CA ARG A 372 20.74 -4.90 -26.67
C ARG A 372 20.62 -5.67 -27.99
N MET A 373 20.34 -4.96 -29.09
CA MET A 373 20.28 -5.58 -30.42
C MET A 373 21.51 -6.46 -30.63
N PRO A 374 21.37 -7.66 -31.23
CA PRO A 374 22.51 -8.40 -31.73
C PRO A 374 23.34 -7.44 -32.60
N THR A 375 24.66 -7.47 -32.42
CA THR A 375 25.60 -6.68 -33.24
C THR A 375 25.34 -6.92 -34.73
N LYS A 376 25.72 -5.93 -35.54
CA LYS A 376 25.49 -5.76 -37.00
C LYS A 376 25.73 -7.01 -37.89
N GLY A 377 26.24 -8.12 -37.37
CA GLY A 377 26.51 -9.37 -38.08
C GLY A 377 25.62 -10.58 -37.71
N SER A 378 24.61 -10.45 -36.83
CA SER A 378 23.79 -11.60 -36.40
C SER A 378 22.42 -11.71 -37.08
N PHE A 379 22.14 -10.87 -38.08
CA PHE A 379 21.04 -11.13 -39.02
C PHE A 379 21.50 -12.15 -40.06
N THR A 380 21.59 -13.43 -39.68
CA THR A 380 21.51 -14.49 -40.68
C THR A 380 20.12 -14.37 -41.31
N GLY A 381 20.05 -14.35 -42.64
CA GLY A 381 18.87 -13.97 -43.43
C GLY A 381 17.66 -14.89 -43.34
N ASN A 382 17.38 -15.49 -42.18
CA ASN A 382 16.23 -16.34 -41.95
C ASN A 382 15.06 -15.51 -41.41
N ALA A 383 13.97 -15.47 -42.17
CA ALA A 383 12.82 -14.58 -42.04
C ALA A 383 11.93 -14.78 -40.78
N ASN A 384 12.44 -15.44 -39.74
CA ASN A 384 11.66 -15.86 -38.57
C ASN A 384 11.72 -14.91 -37.36
N ASN A 385 12.54 -13.84 -37.44
CA ASN A 385 12.66 -12.83 -36.37
C ASN A 385 11.95 -11.51 -36.73
N MET A 386 10.77 -11.58 -37.34
CA MET A 386 9.99 -10.40 -37.68
C MET A 386 9.02 -10.04 -36.56
N ALA A 387 9.18 -8.83 -36.01
CA ALA A 387 8.15 -8.22 -35.19
C ALA A 387 6.90 -7.90 -36.02
N VAL A 388 5.81 -8.59 -35.72
CA VAL A 388 4.53 -8.45 -36.42
C VAL A 388 3.66 -7.46 -35.64
N SER A 389 3.28 -6.36 -36.29
CA SER A 389 2.25 -5.43 -35.82
C SER A 389 0.86 -6.02 -36.07
N TRP A 390 0.02 -6.05 -35.03
CA TRP A 390 -1.17 -6.91 -34.94
C TRP A 390 -2.52 -6.26 -35.25
N GLU A 391 -2.55 -5.10 -35.92
CA GLU A 391 -3.82 -4.40 -36.21
C GLU A 391 -4.65 -4.95 -37.38
N LYS A 392 -4.32 -6.12 -37.93
CA LYS A 392 -5.17 -6.77 -38.95
C LYS A 392 -5.44 -8.20 -38.52
N GLY A 393 -6.70 -8.49 -38.19
CA GLY A 393 -7.22 -9.83 -37.88
C GLY A 393 -7.14 -10.85 -39.02
N GLU A 394 -6.07 -10.83 -39.81
CA GLU A 394 -5.70 -11.95 -40.66
C GLU A 394 -4.94 -12.96 -39.79
N LEU A 395 -5.68 -13.96 -39.32
CA LEU A 395 -5.15 -15.24 -38.86
C LEU A 395 -4.37 -15.90 -39.99
N LYS A 396 -3.15 -15.44 -40.29
CA LYS A 396 -2.17 -16.31 -40.94
C LYS A 396 -1.60 -17.20 -39.86
N LYS A 397 -1.84 -18.51 -40.00
CA LYS A 397 -1.35 -19.60 -39.15
C LYS A 397 0.06 -19.26 -38.64
N ASN A 398 0.16 -18.95 -37.34
CA ASN A 398 1.38 -18.76 -36.54
C ASN A 398 2.39 -17.71 -37.02
N PRO A 399 2.32 -16.45 -36.52
CA PRO A 399 3.49 -15.63 -36.28
C PRO A 399 3.90 -15.86 -34.82
N ALA A 400 4.72 -16.90 -34.61
CA ALA A 400 5.45 -17.04 -33.36
C ALA A 400 6.67 -16.11 -33.44
N GLU A 401 6.55 -14.88 -32.94
CA GLU A 401 7.75 -14.30 -32.34
C GLU A 401 8.18 -15.26 -31.24
N SER A 402 9.47 -15.59 -31.19
CA SER A 402 9.97 -16.26 -30.00
C SER A 402 9.71 -15.32 -28.82
N GLN A 403 8.94 -15.79 -27.82
CA GLN A 403 8.68 -15.06 -26.58
C GLN A 403 9.97 -14.52 -25.93
N ALA A 404 11.11 -15.11 -26.28
CA ALA A 404 12.47 -14.71 -25.90
C ALA A 404 12.85 -13.27 -26.28
N ALA A 405 12.19 -12.63 -27.26
CA ALA A 405 12.52 -11.27 -27.69
C ALA A 405 11.65 -10.16 -27.04
N MET A 406 10.53 -10.53 -26.39
CA MET A 406 9.62 -9.53 -25.78
C MET A 406 10.10 -9.19 -24.37
N SER A 407 10.35 -7.90 -24.14
CA SER A 407 10.73 -7.39 -22.80
C SER A 407 9.54 -6.81 -22.03
N TYR A 408 8.31 -7.16 -22.40
CA TYR A 408 7.09 -6.78 -21.68
C TYR A 408 6.16 -7.98 -21.51
N ASN A 409 5.37 -7.96 -20.45
CA ASN A 409 4.49 -9.06 -20.05
C ASN A 409 3.02 -8.69 -20.31
N THR A 410 2.34 -9.47 -21.14
CA THR A 410 0.92 -9.36 -21.49
C THR A 410 0.17 -10.60 -20.98
N ASP A 411 -1.16 -10.62 -21.11
CA ASP A 411 -1.94 -11.80 -20.73
C ASP A 411 -1.50 -13.05 -21.47
N ARG A 412 -1.22 -12.92 -22.77
CA ARG A 412 -0.82 -14.04 -23.63
C ARG A 412 0.48 -14.71 -23.17
N ASN A 413 1.51 -13.95 -22.82
CA ASN A 413 2.79 -14.52 -22.38
C ASN A 413 2.82 -14.84 -20.88
N THR A 414 1.90 -14.28 -20.09
CA THR A 414 1.80 -14.53 -18.63
C THR A 414 0.92 -15.74 -18.32
N PHE A 415 -0.22 -15.88 -19.01
CA PHE A 415 -1.23 -16.90 -18.73
C PHE A 415 -1.37 -17.94 -19.85
N GLY A 416 -0.89 -17.62 -21.06
CA GLY A 416 -1.09 -18.44 -22.27
C GLY A 416 -2.24 -17.93 -23.14
N ASN A 417 -2.36 -18.48 -24.36
CA ASN A 417 -3.39 -18.07 -25.31
C ASN A 417 -4.81 -18.25 -24.74
N GLY A 418 -5.63 -17.20 -24.84
CA GLY A 418 -7.04 -17.23 -24.43
C GLY A 418 -7.27 -17.21 -22.91
N ARG A 419 -6.22 -17.11 -22.10
CA ARG A 419 -6.32 -17.01 -20.64
C ARG A 419 -6.11 -15.57 -20.21
N LEU A 420 -7.01 -15.07 -19.38
CA LEU A 420 -7.09 -13.69 -18.91
C LEU A 420 -7.32 -13.69 -17.40
N ILE A 421 -7.13 -12.55 -16.75
CA ILE A 421 -7.58 -12.42 -15.36
C ILE A 421 -9.11 -12.55 -15.30
N ILE A 422 -9.61 -13.11 -14.21
CA ILE A 422 -11.04 -13.40 -14.01
C ILE A 422 -11.70 -12.45 -13.01
N GLU A 423 -10.91 -11.70 -12.25
CA GLU A 423 -11.36 -10.76 -11.24
C GLU A 423 -12.22 -9.65 -11.85
N LYS A 424 -13.23 -9.23 -11.09
CA LYS A 424 -14.05 -8.07 -11.39
C LYS A 424 -13.40 -6.77 -10.86
N ASP A 425 -13.89 -5.62 -11.29
CA ASP A 425 -13.32 -4.31 -10.93
C ASP A 425 -13.42 -4.00 -9.44
N ASP A 426 -14.47 -4.49 -8.78
CA ASP A 426 -14.61 -4.49 -7.32
C ASP A 426 -13.60 -5.37 -6.58
N GLN A 427 -12.85 -6.24 -7.27
CA GLN A 427 -11.76 -7.05 -6.69
C GLN A 427 -10.37 -6.50 -7.04
N PHE A 428 -10.16 -6.06 -8.28
CA PHE A 428 -8.83 -5.59 -8.68
C PHE A 428 -8.61 -4.08 -8.43
N ALA A 429 -9.67 -3.28 -8.28
CA ALA A 429 -9.59 -1.82 -8.20
C ALA A 429 -10.43 -1.20 -7.06
N GLY A 430 -11.10 -1.99 -6.22
CA GLY A 430 -12.06 -1.47 -5.24
C GLY A 430 -11.52 -0.35 -4.35
N LEU A 431 -10.25 -0.42 -3.95
CA LEU A 431 -9.58 0.66 -3.22
C LEU A 431 -9.43 1.95 -4.06
N CYS A 432 -8.98 1.82 -5.30
CA CYS A 432 -8.76 2.95 -6.20
C CYS A 432 -10.06 3.66 -6.57
N LEU A 433 -11.14 2.89 -6.71
CA LEU A 433 -12.45 3.40 -7.10
C LEU A 433 -13.12 4.26 -6.02
N LYS A 434 -12.61 4.24 -4.78
CA LYS A 434 -13.03 5.19 -3.73
C LYS A 434 -12.68 6.63 -4.10
N CYS A 435 -11.49 6.85 -4.67
CA CYS A 435 -11.02 8.18 -5.06
C CYS A 435 -11.25 8.47 -6.56
N HIS A 436 -11.18 7.43 -7.40
CA HIS A 436 -11.18 7.55 -8.85
C HIS A 436 -12.40 6.85 -9.47
N LYS A 437 -13.44 7.62 -9.80
CA LYS A 437 -14.66 7.04 -10.40
C LYS A 437 -14.34 6.46 -11.78
N LYS A 438 -14.80 5.22 -12.02
CA LYS A 438 -14.67 4.53 -13.33
C LYS A 438 -15.15 5.38 -14.50
N SER A 439 -16.26 6.10 -14.32
CA SER A 439 -16.85 7.00 -15.31
C SER A 439 -15.88 8.08 -15.83
N ASN A 440 -14.91 8.50 -15.00
CA ASN A 440 -13.93 9.52 -15.38
C ASN A 440 -12.87 8.99 -16.35
N PHE A 441 -12.83 7.68 -16.59
CA PHE A 441 -11.87 7.03 -17.48
C PHE A 441 -12.51 6.33 -18.68
N THR A 442 -13.81 6.02 -18.61
CA THR A 442 -14.53 5.29 -19.66
C THR A 442 -15.34 6.19 -20.58
N ALA A 443 -15.50 7.48 -20.25
CA ALA A 443 -16.35 8.40 -21.00
C ALA A 443 -15.66 9.04 -22.22
N ASN A 444 -14.33 9.13 -22.24
CA ASN A 444 -13.61 9.85 -23.29
C ASN A 444 -13.12 8.92 -24.41
N LYS A 445 -13.33 9.32 -25.66
CA LYS A 445 -12.79 8.63 -26.85
C LYS A 445 -11.26 8.56 -26.84
N ASN A 446 -10.59 9.48 -26.14
CA ASN A 446 -9.13 9.54 -26.02
C ASN A 446 -8.55 8.62 -24.93
N ASP A 447 -9.36 8.04 -24.05
CA ASP A 447 -8.92 7.15 -22.96
C ASP A 447 -8.82 5.68 -23.43
N VAL A 448 -8.22 5.48 -24.60
CA VAL A 448 -8.13 4.17 -25.27
C VAL A 448 -7.36 3.15 -24.42
N ILE A 449 -6.38 3.60 -23.62
CA ILE A 449 -5.58 2.71 -22.77
C ILE A 449 -6.38 2.08 -21.63
N HIS A 450 -7.34 2.79 -21.05
CA HIS A 450 -8.19 2.25 -19.99
C HIS A 450 -9.14 1.16 -20.51
N ARG A 451 -9.30 1.02 -21.84
CA ARG A 451 -10.02 -0.12 -22.44
C ARG A 451 -9.28 -1.44 -22.29
N ALA A 452 -7.97 -1.42 -22.02
CA ALA A 452 -7.21 -2.63 -21.69
C ALA A 452 -7.47 -3.10 -20.25
N VAL A 453 -8.12 -2.28 -19.41
CA VAL A 453 -8.53 -2.68 -18.07
C VAL A 453 -9.70 -3.67 -18.17
N LYS A 454 -9.63 -4.75 -17.40
CA LYS A 454 -10.65 -5.81 -17.39
C LYS A 454 -12.05 -5.21 -17.18
N GLY A 455 -12.93 -5.43 -18.15
CA GLY A 455 -14.34 -5.02 -18.07
C GLY A 455 -14.61 -3.52 -18.24
N TRP A 456 -13.62 -2.74 -18.69
CA TRP A 456 -13.76 -1.29 -18.93
C TRP A 456 -13.83 -0.93 -20.41
N GLY A 457 -13.61 -1.90 -21.31
CA GLY A 457 -13.79 -1.75 -22.75
C GLY A 457 -13.86 -3.10 -23.47
N SER A 458 -14.02 -3.07 -24.79
CA SER A 458 -14.15 -4.27 -25.65
C SER A 458 -12.80 -4.82 -26.12
N ASN A 459 -11.82 -4.96 -25.20
CA ASN A 459 -10.51 -5.52 -25.51
C ASN A 459 -10.52 -7.06 -25.40
N ARG A 460 -10.22 -7.74 -26.50
CA ARG A 460 -10.15 -9.22 -26.57
C ARG A 460 -8.75 -9.78 -26.30
N GLU A 461 -7.73 -8.92 -26.29
CA GLU A 461 -6.33 -9.32 -26.14
C GLU A 461 -5.82 -9.08 -24.72
N HIS A 462 -6.35 -8.05 -24.04
CA HIS A 462 -5.92 -7.65 -22.71
C HIS A 462 -7.07 -7.48 -21.74
N SER A 463 -6.80 -7.87 -20.50
CA SER A 463 -7.64 -7.81 -19.33
C SER A 463 -6.74 -7.46 -18.16
N PHE A 464 -6.13 -6.28 -18.21
CA PHE A 464 -5.18 -5.86 -17.18
C PHE A 464 -5.91 -5.38 -15.91
N PRO A 465 -5.35 -5.67 -14.72
CA PRO A 465 -5.70 -4.95 -13.51
C PRO A 465 -4.98 -3.59 -13.47
N CYS A 466 -5.49 -2.65 -12.69
CA CYS A 466 -4.84 -1.33 -12.49
C CYS A 466 -3.36 -1.45 -12.11
N SER A 467 -3.02 -2.46 -11.32
CA SER A 467 -1.67 -2.74 -10.83
C SER A 467 -0.67 -3.16 -11.90
N LYS A 468 -1.10 -3.54 -13.11
CA LYS A 468 -0.18 -3.74 -14.24
C LYS A 468 0.45 -2.42 -14.67
N CYS A 469 -0.33 -1.35 -14.68
CA CYS A 469 0.11 -0.05 -15.18
C CYS A 469 0.50 0.93 -14.08
N HIS A 470 -0.12 0.86 -12.90
CA HIS A 470 0.06 1.83 -11.81
C HIS A 470 0.79 1.26 -10.59
N GLN A 471 1.61 2.11 -9.96
CA GLN A 471 2.21 1.92 -8.65
C GLN A 471 1.30 2.50 -7.58
N ALA A 472 1.37 1.94 -6.37
CA ALA A 472 0.50 2.33 -5.28
C ALA A 472 0.98 3.57 -4.52
N HIS A 473 2.28 3.87 -4.49
CA HIS A 473 2.81 4.92 -3.59
C HIS A 473 3.49 6.06 -4.33
N ASN A 474 4.57 5.76 -5.06
CA ASN A 474 5.34 6.76 -5.78
C ASN A 474 5.77 6.27 -7.15
N SER A 475 6.15 7.20 -8.03
CA SER A 475 6.76 6.88 -9.31
C SER A 475 7.65 8.01 -9.80
N GLY A 476 8.67 7.65 -10.57
CA GLY A 476 9.44 8.60 -11.38
C GLY A 476 8.76 8.94 -12.70
N LEU A 477 7.53 8.45 -12.91
CA LEU A 477 6.66 8.80 -14.03
C LEU A 477 5.42 9.56 -13.53
N PRO A 478 4.80 10.39 -14.39
CA PRO A 478 3.50 10.98 -14.09
C PRO A 478 2.43 9.93 -13.75
N ARG A 479 1.39 10.33 -13.00
CA ARG A 479 0.18 9.53 -12.72
C ARG A 479 0.49 8.14 -12.14
N LEU A 480 1.54 8.06 -11.33
CA LEU A 480 1.97 6.83 -10.64
C LEU A 480 2.23 5.64 -11.58
N MET A 481 2.72 5.86 -12.80
CA MET A 481 2.90 4.75 -13.75
C MET A 481 4.09 3.85 -13.41
N GLN A 482 3.97 2.55 -13.68
CA GLN A 482 5.06 1.56 -13.59
C GLN A 482 6.01 1.65 -14.76
N THR A 483 5.44 1.82 -15.93
CA THR A 483 6.14 1.86 -17.21
C THR A 483 5.29 2.69 -18.16
N ASN A 484 5.94 3.37 -19.09
CA ASN A 484 5.26 4.24 -20.04
C ASN A 484 4.85 3.45 -21.29
N CYS A 485 4.00 2.44 -21.10
CA CYS A 485 3.65 1.42 -22.09
C CYS A 485 3.18 1.96 -23.44
N LEU A 486 2.93 3.26 -23.62
CA LEU A 486 2.38 3.84 -24.86
C LEU A 486 3.04 5.15 -25.31
N GLU A 487 4.03 5.69 -24.60
CA GLU A 487 4.66 6.93 -25.08
C GLU A 487 5.59 6.67 -26.26
N SER A 488 5.39 7.45 -27.32
CA SER A 488 6.41 7.72 -28.32
C SER A 488 7.41 8.72 -27.75
N GLY A 489 8.62 8.27 -27.42
CA GLY A 489 9.68 9.13 -26.91
C GLY A 489 11.06 8.79 -27.46
N PRO A 490 12.04 9.71 -27.36
CA PRO A 490 13.44 9.37 -27.61
C PRO A 490 13.89 8.26 -26.64
N SER A 491 14.93 7.54 -27.03
CA SER A 491 15.39 6.19 -26.61
C SER A 491 15.64 5.90 -25.12
N GLY A 492 14.99 6.57 -24.17
CA GLY A 492 15.23 6.52 -22.72
C GLY A 492 14.75 5.27 -21.97
N LEU A 493 14.48 4.16 -22.67
CA LEU A 493 14.39 2.81 -22.06
C LEU A 493 15.52 1.91 -22.56
N ARG A 494 16.62 2.47 -23.07
CA ARG A 494 17.77 1.70 -23.54
C ARG A 494 18.95 1.81 -22.59
N ASP A 495 19.59 0.67 -22.34
CA ASP A 495 21.04 0.67 -22.17
C ASP A 495 21.65 1.13 -23.51
N SER A 496 22.10 2.39 -23.53
CA SER A 496 23.18 2.95 -24.38
C SER A 496 23.45 2.28 -25.75
N SER A 497 22.42 2.05 -26.56
CA SER A 497 22.60 1.66 -27.95
C SER A 497 21.96 2.72 -28.85
N ALA A 498 22.80 3.40 -29.62
CA ALA A 498 22.47 4.55 -30.46
C ALA A 498 21.60 4.23 -31.70
N ALA A 499 20.79 3.16 -31.70
CA ALA A 499 20.12 2.67 -32.92
C ALA A 499 18.65 2.26 -32.70
N PRO A 500 17.64 3.12 -32.94
CA PRO A 500 16.22 2.88 -32.60
C PRO A 500 15.69 1.49 -32.99
N TRP A 501 14.74 0.96 -32.22
CA TRP A 501 14.16 -0.34 -32.53
C TRP A 501 13.23 -0.13 -33.70
N MET A 502 13.65 -0.63 -34.85
CA MET A 502 12.91 -0.62 -36.08
C MET A 502 12.43 -2.02 -36.37
N SER A 503 11.16 -2.18 -36.76
CA SER A 503 10.76 -3.39 -37.48
C SER A 503 11.68 -3.55 -38.71
N SER A 504 12.07 -4.77 -39.08
CA SER A 504 13.04 -5.02 -40.16
C SER A 504 12.68 -4.35 -41.50
N LYS A 505 11.38 -4.08 -41.73
CA LYS A 505 10.89 -3.34 -42.90
C LYS A 505 11.16 -1.82 -42.83
N SER A 506 11.15 -1.22 -41.64
CA SER A 506 11.48 0.19 -41.45
C SER A 506 12.98 0.44 -41.68
N TYR A 507 13.83 -0.48 -41.22
CA TYR A 507 15.28 -0.39 -41.40
C TYR A 507 15.70 -0.43 -42.89
N GLN A 508 15.08 -1.31 -43.68
CA GLN A 508 15.34 -1.37 -45.13
C GLN A 508 14.79 -0.16 -45.90
N GLN A 509 13.68 0.44 -45.46
CA GLN A 509 13.12 1.63 -46.12
C GLN A 509 13.85 2.92 -45.75
N ILE A 510 14.41 3.03 -44.55
CA ILE A 510 15.17 4.22 -44.11
C ILE A 510 16.60 4.20 -44.65
N ALA A 511 17.22 3.02 -44.79
CA ALA A 511 18.50 2.90 -45.50
C ALA A 511 18.41 3.33 -46.97
N ALA A 512 17.21 3.30 -47.57
CA ALA A 512 16.95 3.74 -48.94
C ALA A 512 16.51 5.22 -49.05
N ILE A 513 16.20 5.89 -47.94
CA ILE A 513 15.65 7.26 -47.94
C ILE A 513 16.45 8.07 -46.92
N ASN A 514 17.37 8.92 -47.38
CA ASN A 514 18.16 9.90 -46.60
C ASN A 514 17.28 10.98 -45.94
N LYS A 515 16.28 10.60 -45.13
CA LYS A 515 15.51 11.50 -44.29
C LYS A 515 15.64 11.07 -42.84
N PRO A 516 15.89 11.99 -41.90
CA PRO A 516 15.87 11.68 -40.47
C PRO A 516 14.44 11.27 -40.11
N ALA A 517 14.23 9.98 -39.93
CA ALA A 517 12.95 9.47 -39.49
C ALA A 517 12.71 9.97 -38.06
N LYS A 518 11.66 10.76 -37.86
CA LYS A 518 11.09 11.04 -36.54
C LYS A 518 10.43 9.74 -36.05
N GLU A 519 11.22 8.78 -35.58
CA GLU A 519 10.71 7.47 -35.18
C GLU A 519 10.22 7.47 -33.73
N ALA A 520 8.90 7.34 -33.60
CA ALA A 520 8.19 6.99 -32.39
C ALA A 520 8.34 5.48 -32.12
N VAL A 521 9.19 5.10 -31.17
CA VAL A 521 9.12 3.75 -30.61
C VAL A 521 7.93 3.72 -29.66
N VAL A 522 6.96 2.85 -29.94
CA VAL A 522 5.73 2.68 -29.14
C VAL A 522 5.94 1.48 -28.22
N GLY A 523 5.82 1.69 -26.91
CA GLY A 523 5.78 0.58 -25.95
C GLY A 523 4.60 -0.36 -26.21
N CYS A 524 4.71 -1.63 -25.81
CA CYS A 524 3.74 -2.75 -25.82
C CYS A 524 2.91 -3.03 -27.11
N HIS A 525 2.66 -2.05 -27.97
CA HIS A 525 1.85 -2.09 -29.18
C HIS A 525 2.62 -1.40 -30.31
N VAL A 526 3.08 -2.17 -31.28
CA VAL A 526 3.79 -1.63 -32.44
C VAL A 526 2.78 -0.99 -33.39
N ARG A 527 2.85 0.34 -33.55
CA ARG A 527 2.12 1.06 -34.62
C ARG A 527 2.71 0.64 -35.97
N ARG A 528 1.90 0.08 -36.88
CA ARG A 528 2.35 -0.14 -38.26
C ARG A 528 2.40 1.22 -38.95
N ALA A 529 3.55 1.61 -39.49
CA ALA A 529 3.59 2.67 -40.50
C ALA A 529 2.70 2.23 -41.68
N ALA A 530 1.60 2.95 -41.91
CA ALA A 530 0.70 2.65 -43.01
C ALA A 530 1.47 2.82 -44.34
N ARG A 531 1.47 1.78 -45.18
CA ARG A 531 1.78 1.92 -46.60
C ARG A 531 0.60 2.62 -47.27
N ASN A 532 0.89 3.53 -48.20
CA ASN A 532 -0.04 4.19 -49.12
C ASN A 532 -0.75 3.22 -50.10
N SER A 533 -1.18 2.05 -49.66
CA SER A 533 -1.99 1.15 -50.47
C SER A 533 -3.12 0.59 -49.63
N GLY A 534 -4.32 1.12 -49.90
CA GLY A 534 -5.55 0.87 -49.17
C GLY A 534 -5.95 -0.60 -49.16
N PRO A 535 -6.30 -1.13 -47.97
CA PRO A 535 -7.19 -2.27 -47.80
C PRO A 535 -8.55 -1.79 -47.24
N PRO A 536 -9.61 -2.62 -47.31
CA PRO A 536 -10.94 -2.23 -46.85
C PRO A 536 -10.92 -1.80 -45.39
N ALA A 537 -11.64 -0.72 -45.11
CA ALA A 537 -11.72 -0.12 -43.78
C ALA A 537 -12.24 -1.16 -42.78
N LEU A 538 -11.46 -1.42 -41.73
CA LEU A 538 -11.98 -2.08 -40.53
C LEU A 538 -13.07 -1.19 -39.90
N PRO A 539 -14.06 -1.76 -39.18
CA PRO A 539 -15.06 -0.99 -38.44
C PRO A 539 -14.41 0.10 -37.60
N SER A 540 -15.01 1.30 -37.59
CA SER A 540 -14.42 2.54 -37.05
C SER A 540 -13.91 2.45 -35.61
N GLU A 541 -14.42 1.53 -34.80
CA GLU A 541 -14.00 1.31 -33.42
C GLU A 541 -12.61 0.70 -33.27
N GLN A 542 -12.16 -0.13 -34.21
CA GLN A 542 -10.84 -0.78 -34.14
C GLN A 542 -9.71 0.13 -34.65
N GLN A 543 -10.03 1.24 -35.33
CA GLN A 543 -9.04 2.17 -35.86
C GLN A 543 -8.58 3.26 -34.85
N GLN A 544 -9.14 3.27 -33.64
CA GLN A 544 -8.94 4.34 -32.65
C GLN A 544 -7.59 4.31 -31.92
N TRP A 545 -6.84 3.20 -32.02
CA TRP A 545 -5.48 3.05 -31.47
C TRP A 545 -4.41 3.84 -32.26
N LYS A 546 -4.79 4.46 -33.38
CA LYS A 546 -3.90 5.20 -34.29
C LYS A 546 -3.60 6.65 -33.86
N SER A 547 -4.25 7.16 -32.81
CA SER A 547 -4.02 8.52 -32.32
C SER A 547 -2.84 8.53 -31.35
N VAL A 548 -1.76 9.20 -31.74
CA VAL A 548 -0.78 9.69 -30.77
C VAL A 548 -1.52 10.78 -30.01
N ASN A 549 -1.85 10.54 -28.74
CA ASN A 549 -2.34 11.64 -27.91
C ASN A 549 -1.13 12.55 -27.62
N PRO A 550 -1.13 13.81 -28.10
CA PRO A 550 -0.34 14.83 -27.42
C PRO A 550 -0.93 14.96 -26.01
N TRP A 551 -0.17 14.55 -24.99
CA TRP A 551 -0.56 14.65 -23.58
C TRP A 551 -0.03 15.92 -22.94
#